data_AF-A0A445HZ75-F1
#
_entry.id   AF-A0A445HZ75-F1
#
_cell.length_a   1.000
_cell.length_b   1.000
_cell.length_c   1.000
_cell.angle_alpha   90.00
_cell.angle_beta   90.00
_cell.angle_gamma   90.00
#
_symmetry.space_group_name_H-M   'P 1'
#
loop_
_entity.id
_entity.type
_entity.pdbx_description
1 polymer ?
#
loop_
_entity_poly.entity_id
_entity_poly.type
_entity_poly.pdbx_seq_one_letter_code
_entity_poly.pdbx_strand_id
1 'polypeptide(L)'
;MVELIATAALMLTLTSCNMHVWSHTMSIPSFLFPFAVFIIVFLFLIVIVPLSGGHMNPIFTFIAALKGVVTLSRALLYVSAQCIGSIIGFFVLKSVMEPKLADTYSLGGCALGDLKGKIPGIKPQDALLLEFSCTFLVLFLGLTLAFDKKRCKELGLPMVCLVVAASLALAVFVSITVTGRPGYAGAGLSPARCLGPALLLGGPLWNGHWVFWLGPFLACIIYYSVSINLPKKDLDGVDGEYDVLKLALGSCGTISNNVVINDLP
;
A
#
# COMPACT_ATOMS: atom_id res chain seq x y z
N MET A 1 7.22 3.84 20.58
CA MET A 1 7.85 5.12 20.19
C MET A 1 8.18 5.15 18.69
N VAL A 2 8.92 4.18 18.15
CA VAL A 2 9.29 4.15 16.71
C VAL A 2 8.08 4.24 15.78
N GLU A 3 7.08 3.37 15.94
CA GLU A 3 5.85 3.38 15.12
C GLU A 3 5.08 4.71 15.17
N LEU A 4 5.11 5.41 16.30
CA LEU A 4 4.48 6.73 16.45
C LEU A 4 5.20 7.77 15.60
N ILE A 5 6.52 7.89 15.77
CA ILE A 5 7.34 8.88 15.06
C ILE A 5 7.35 8.58 13.56
N ALA A 6 7.50 7.30 13.19
CA ALA A 6 7.47 6.85 11.82
C ALA A 6 6.13 7.17 11.14
N THR A 7 5.01 6.89 11.80
CA THR A 7 3.68 7.22 11.24
C THR A 7 3.47 8.72 11.13
N ALA A 8 3.90 9.52 12.12
CA ALA A 8 3.81 10.97 12.05
C ALA A 8 4.60 11.56 10.88
N ALA A 9 5.86 11.15 10.74
CA ALA A 9 6.72 11.60 9.65
C ALA A 9 6.23 11.08 8.28
N LEU A 10 5.74 9.84 8.21
CA LEU A 10 5.15 9.29 6.99
C LEU A 10 3.92 10.10 6.56
N MET A 11 2.99 10.37 7.47
CA MET A 11 1.78 11.14 7.15
C MET A 11 2.11 12.56 6.71
N LEU A 12 3.06 13.22 7.37
CA LEU A 12 3.51 14.56 7.02
C LEU A 12 4.09 14.60 5.60
N THR A 13 5.06 13.73 5.29
CA THR A 13 5.77 13.72 4.01
C THR A 13 4.90 13.21 2.87
N LEU A 14 4.18 12.11 3.09
CA LEU A 14 3.31 11.51 2.07
C LEU A 14 2.20 12.47 1.65
N THR A 15 1.52 13.08 2.64
CA THR A 15 0.40 13.96 2.36
C THR A 15 0.87 15.26 1.73
N SER A 16 1.91 15.92 2.25
CA SER A 16 2.41 17.16 1.64
C SER A 16 2.83 16.97 0.18
N CYS A 17 3.52 15.87 -0.13
CA CYS A 17 3.93 15.55 -1.51
C CYS A 17 2.72 15.29 -2.42
N ASN A 18 1.79 14.43 -1.98
CA ASN A 18 0.58 14.12 -2.74
C ASN A 18 -0.27 15.36 -3.05
N MET A 19 -0.36 16.28 -2.10
CA MET A 19 -1.11 17.53 -2.25
C MET A 19 -0.46 18.47 -3.26
N HIS A 20 0.87 18.57 -3.24
CA HIS A 20 1.62 19.34 -4.21
C HIS A 20 1.49 18.78 -5.63
N VAL A 21 1.50 17.45 -5.79
CA VAL A 21 1.25 16.80 -7.09
C VAL A 21 -0.20 17.04 -7.55
N TRP A 22 -1.17 16.94 -6.63
CA TRP A 22 -2.58 17.17 -6.93
C TRP A 22 -2.83 18.61 -7.39
N SER A 23 -2.23 19.61 -6.74
CA SER A 23 -2.44 21.01 -7.11
C SER A 23 -1.95 21.38 -8.51
N HIS A 24 -1.06 20.57 -9.09
CA HIS A 24 -0.47 20.79 -10.41
C HIS A 24 -0.89 19.74 -11.45
N THR A 25 -1.94 18.93 -11.18
CA THR A 25 -2.35 17.83 -12.07
C THR A 25 -2.81 18.30 -13.46
N MET A 26 -3.14 19.59 -13.65
CA MET A 26 -3.42 20.14 -14.99
C MET A 26 -2.16 20.25 -15.88
N SER A 27 -0.96 20.08 -15.31
CA SER A 27 0.32 20.25 -16.02
C SER A 27 1.29 19.07 -15.83
N ILE A 28 0.93 18.09 -15.00
CA ILE A 28 1.82 16.99 -14.58
C ILE A 28 1.18 15.63 -14.92
N PRO A 29 1.96 14.62 -15.35
CA PRO A 29 1.45 13.29 -15.63
C PRO A 29 0.83 12.59 -14.40
N SER A 30 -0.31 11.91 -14.60
CA SER A 30 -1.05 11.21 -13.54
C SER A 30 -0.26 10.10 -12.81
N PHE A 31 0.86 9.63 -13.36
CA PHE A 31 1.71 8.61 -12.73
C PHE A 31 2.63 9.18 -11.63
N LEU A 32 2.79 10.50 -11.52
CA LEU A 32 3.69 11.07 -10.52
C LEU A 32 3.19 10.83 -9.09
N PHE A 33 1.87 10.80 -8.90
CA PHE A 33 1.25 10.54 -7.61
C PHE A 33 1.62 9.15 -7.04
N PRO A 34 1.34 8.02 -7.73
CA PRO A 34 1.76 6.71 -7.24
C PRO A 34 3.29 6.55 -7.18
N PHE A 35 4.05 7.23 -8.05
CA PHE A 35 5.52 7.21 -8.00
C PHE A 35 6.06 7.89 -6.73
N ALA A 36 5.48 9.02 -6.31
CA ALA A 36 5.81 9.67 -5.04
C ALA A 36 5.48 8.76 -3.84
N VAL A 37 4.32 8.12 -3.86
CA VAL A 37 3.93 7.12 -2.85
C VAL A 37 4.96 6.00 -2.77
N PHE A 38 5.39 5.46 -3.92
CA PHE A 38 6.41 4.41 -3.99
C PHE A 38 7.71 4.83 -3.31
N ILE A 39 8.29 5.97 -3.70
CA ILE A 39 9.58 6.43 -3.15
C ILE A 39 9.48 6.67 -1.65
N ILE A 40 8.46 7.41 -1.20
CA ILE A 40 8.30 7.78 0.21
C ILE A 40 8.14 6.51 1.04
N VAL A 41 7.24 5.62 0.65
CA VAL A 41 6.97 4.39 1.42
C VAL A 41 8.18 3.46 1.41
N PHE A 42 8.89 3.34 0.29
CA PHE A 42 10.14 2.56 0.22
C PHE A 42 11.20 3.06 1.20
N LEU A 43 11.45 4.37 1.24
CA LEU A 43 12.44 4.98 2.14
C LEU A 43 12.06 4.82 3.62
N PHE A 44 10.77 4.94 3.94
CA PHE A 44 10.31 4.69 5.31
C PHE A 44 10.42 3.20 5.66
N LEU A 45 10.06 2.29 4.77
CA LEU A 45 10.15 0.85 5.03
C LEU A 45 11.59 0.41 5.27
N ILE A 46 12.54 0.79 4.41
CA ILE A 46 13.93 0.33 4.54
C ILE A 46 14.58 0.76 5.87
N VAL A 47 14.18 1.92 6.41
CA VAL A 47 14.68 2.45 7.70
C VAL A 47 13.92 1.87 8.90
N ILE A 48 12.59 1.74 8.81
CA ILE A 48 11.75 1.44 9.97
C ILE A 48 11.54 -0.07 10.18
N VAL A 49 11.61 -0.88 9.11
CA VAL A 49 11.48 -2.34 9.21
C VAL A 49 12.47 -2.95 10.20
N PRO A 50 13.78 -2.64 10.18
CA PRO A 50 14.74 -3.16 11.17
C PRO A 50 14.45 -2.73 12.62
N LEU A 51 13.83 -1.55 12.81
CA LEU A 51 13.63 -0.97 14.13
C LEU A 51 12.36 -1.49 14.84
N SER A 52 11.28 -1.70 14.07
CA SER A 52 9.97 -1.99 14.66
C SER A 52 9.11 -3.01 13.91
N GLY A 53 9.52 -3.39 12.70
CA GLY A 53 8.73 -4.16 11.74
C GLY A 53 8.16 -3.30 10.60
N GLY A 54 8.19 -1.96 10.73
CA GLY A 54 7.82 -1.06 9.62
C GLY A 54 6.33 -1.08 9.31
N HIS A 55 5.48 -1.22 10.31
CA HIS A 55 4.04 -1.38 10.07
C HIS A 55 3.42 -0.06 9.61
N MET A 56 3.57 1.01 10.41
CA MET A 56 3.10 2.38 10.14
C MET A 56 1.62 2.49 9.70
N ASN A 57 0.85 1.42 9.91
CA ASN A 57 -0.49 1.20 9.41
C ASN A 57 -1.19 0.16 10.31
N PRO A 58 -2.39 0.48 10.85
CA PRO A 58 -3.16 -0.46 11.64
C PRO A 58 -3.44 -1.79 10.94
N ILE A 59 -3.59 -1.78 9.61
CA ILE A 59 -3.90 -2.96 8.79
C ILE A 59 -2.70 -3.91 8.72
N PHE A 60 -1.49 -3.38 8.51
CA PHE A 60 -0.27 -4.20 8.54
C PHE A 60 -0.01 -4.77 9.92
N THR A 61 -0.33 -4.00 10.97
CA THR A 61 -0.27 -4.50 12.35
C THR A 61 -1.28 -5.61 12.62
N PHE A 62 -2.51 -5.44 12.15
CA PHE A 62 -3.57 -6.42 12.35
C PHE A 62 -3.26 -7.74 11.64
N ILE A 63 -2.85 -7.71 10.37
CA ILE A 63 -2.48 -8.95 9.66
C ILE A 63 -1.23 -9.61 10.24
N ALA A 64 -0.25 -8.83 10.72
CA ALA A 64 0.90 -9.38 11.43
C ALA A 64 0.49 -10.07 12.74
N ALA A 65 -0.53 -9.55 13.44
CA ALA A 65 -1.11 -10.20 14.60
C ALA A 65 -1.86 -11.50 14.24
N LEU A 66 -2.67 -11.49 13.18
CA LEU A 66 -3.35 -12.70 12.68
C LEU A 66 -2.35 -13.80 12.26
N LYS A 67 -1.23 -13.41 11.66
CA LYS A 67 -0.13 -14.32 11.28
C LYS A 67 0.74 -14.77 12.47
N GLY A 68 0.48 -14.26 13.68
CA GLY A 68 1.25 -14.60 14.89
C GLY A 68 2.67 -14.01 14.92
N VAL A 69 2.97 -13.03 14.06
CA VAL A 69 4.28 -12.34 14.03
C VAL A 69 4.39 -11.33 15.17
N VAL A 70 3.26 -10.75 15.58
CA VAL A 70 3.16 -9.75 16.66
C VAL A 70 2.11 -10.19 17.67
N THR A 71 2.42 -10.07 18.96
CA THR A 71 1.45 -10.38 20.04
C THR A 71 0.29 -9.39 20.03
N LEU A 72 -0.89 -9.81 20.49
CA LEU A 72 -2.08 -8.95 20.50
C LEU A 72 -1.84 -7.66 21.31
N SER A 73 -1.18 -7.76 22.48
CA SER A 73 -0.85 -6.59 23.29
C SER A 73 0.06 -5.60 22.55
N ARG A 74 1.08 -6.10 21.82
CA ARG A 74 1.96 -5.25 21.01
C ARG A 74 1.23 -4.65 19.82
N ALA A 75 0.32 -5.40 19.21
CA ALA A 75 -0.53 -4.92 18.12
C ALA A 75 -1.41 -3.74 18.56
N LEU A 76 -2.05 -3.83 19.74
CA LEU A 76 -2.85 -2.73 20.29
C LEU A 76 -2.01 -1.47 20.55
N LEU A 77 -0.81 -1.63 21.11
CA LEU A 77 0.12 -0.52 21.33
C LEU A 77 0.57 0.11 20.00
N TYR A 78 0.82 -0.70 18.97
CA TYR A 78 1.19 -0.24 17.65
C TYR A 78 0.07 0.53 16.97
N VAL A 79 -1.16 -0.02 16.95
CA VAL A 79 -2.33 0.67 16.39
C VAL A 79 -2.57 2.01 17.08
N SER A 80 -2.47 2.05 18.41
CA SER A 80 -2.61 3.29 19.18
C SER A 80 -1.51 4.30 18.81
N ALA A 81 -0.25 3.85 18.75
CA ALA A 81 0.89 4.67 18.36
C ALA A 81 0.75 5.22 16.94
N GLN A 82 0.26 4.42 16.00
CA GLN A 82 0.03 4.81 14.61
C GLN A 82 -1.09 5.85 14.49
N CYS A 83 -2.19 5.67 15.22
CA CYS A 83 -3.28 6.64 15.24
C CYS A 83 -2.83 7.98 15.82
N ILE A 84 -2.13 7.96 16.96
CA ILE A 84 -1.57 9.17 17.59
C ILE A 84 -0.53 9.82 16.67
N GLY A 85 0.37 9.03 16.09
CA GLY A 85 1.37 9.50 15.13
C GLY A 85 0.73 10.18 13.93
N SER A 86 -0.30 9.58 13.35
CA SER A 86 -1.06 10.19 12.25
C SER A 86 -1.64 11.55 12.66
N ILE A 87 -2.34 11.64 13.79
CA ILE A 87 -2.89 12.91 14.29
C ILE A 87 -1.79 13.96 14.44
N ILE A 88 -0.64 13.61 15.01
CA ILE A 88 0.51 14.53 15.16
C ILE A 88 1.03 14.98 13.79
N GLY A 89 1.21 14.05 12.85
CA GLY A 89 1.70 14.37 11.50
C GLY A 89 0.78 15.34 10.75
N PHE A 90 -0.53 15.10 10.78
CA PHE A 90 -1.52 16.00 10.17
C PHE A 90 -1.67 17.32 10.94
N PHE A 91 -1.47 17.34 12.26
CA PHE A 91 -1.48 18.57 13.05
C PHE A 91 -0.31 19.49 12.67
N VAL A 92 0.89 18.93 12.54
CA VAL A 92 2.06 19.66 12.04
C VAL A 92 1.82 20.17 10.62
N LEU A 93 1.30 19.32 9.73
CA LEU A 93 0.97 19.71 8.36
C LEU A 93 -0.02 20.89 8.31
N LYS A 94 -1.12 20.81 9.09
CA LYS A 94 -2.12 21.89 9.20
C LYS A 94 -1.54 23.20 9.71
N SER A 95 -0.53 23.12 10.59
CA SER A 95 0.10 24.30 11.19
C SER A 95 1.07 25.02 10.24
N VAL A 96 1.68 24.29 9.31
CA VAL A 96 2.69 24.83 8.37
C VAL A 96 2.09 25.19 7.01
N MET A 97 1.03 24.49 6.58
CA MET A 97 0.41 24.69 5.28
C MET A 97 -0.48 25.95 5.24
N GLU A 98 -0.58 26.61 4.08
CA GLU A 98 -1.49 27.74 3.91
C GLU A 98 -2.95 27.29 4.18
N PRO A 99 -3.73 28.02 5.01
CA PRO A 99 -5.07 27.58 5.42
C PRO A 99 -6.01 27.29 4.25
N LYS A 100 -5.94 28.09 3.18
CA LYS A 100 -6.76 27.89 1.98
C LYS A 100 -6.47 26.55 1.28
N LEU A 101 -5.21 26.11 1.30
CA LEU A 101 -4.79 24.86 0.67
C LEU A 101 -5.18 23.65 1.52
N ALA A 102 -5.06 23.77 2.85
CA ALA A 102 -5.48 22.75 3.80
C ALA A 102 -6.98 22.46 3.70
N ASP A 103 -7.81 23.50 3.58
CA ASP A 103 -9.26 23.37 3.44
C ASP A 103 -9.69 22.87 2.06
N THR A 104 -9.03 23.34 0.98
CA THR A 104 -9.39 22.96 -0.40
C THR A 104 -9.22 21.47 -0.66
N TYR A 105 -8.20 20.88 -0.05
CA TYR A 105 -7.83 19.49 -0.30
C TYR A 105 -8.03 18.60 0.94
N SER A 106 -8.72 19.08 1.98
CA SER A 106 -9.03 18.30 3.19
C SER A 106 -7.80 17.75 3.93
N LEU A 107 -6.65 18.42 3.87
CA LEU A 107 -5.34 17.86 4.27
C LEU A 107 -5.06 16.49 3.62
N GLY A 108 -5.57 16.19 2.43
CA GLY A 108 -5.43 14.88 1.80
C GLY A 108 -6.17 13.74 2.51
N GLY A 109 -7.15 14.07 3.34
CA GLY A 109 -7.99 13.12 4.07
C GLY A 109 -8.89 12.26 3.18
N CYS A 110 -9.35 11.15 3.74
CA CYS A 110 -10.20 10.20 3.03
C CYS A 110 -11.66 10.65 3.10
N ALA A 111 -12.23 11.03 1.96
CA ALA A 111 -13.61 11.47 1.84
C ALA A 111 -14.34 10.68 0.76
N LEU A 112 -15.63 10.39 0.98
CA LEU A 112 -16.48 9.73 -0.01
C LEU A 112 -17.00 10.68 -1.10
N GLY A 113 -16.83 11.99 -0.93
CA GLY A 113 -17.23 13.01 -1.90
C GLY A 113 -16.58 14.35 -1.60
N ASP A 114 -16.91 15.36 -2.40
CA ASP A 114 -16.38 16.71 -2.19
C ASP A 114 -16.86 17.31 -0.86
N LEU A 115 -15.96 17.99 -0.15
CA LEU A 115 -16.24 18.60 1.15
C LEU A 115 -17.36 19.64 1.08
N LYS A 116 -17.58 20.25 -0.09
CA LYS A 116 -18.61 21.28 -0.29
C LYS A 116 -19.94 20.70 -0.80
N GLY A 117 -20.04 19.37 -0.96
CA GLY A 117 -21.24 18.70 -1.46
C GLY A 117 -21.63 19.05 -2.89
N LYS A 118 -20.71 19.68 -3.66
CA LYS A 118 -20.98 20.16 -5.01
C LYS A 118 -20.84 19.08 -6.08
N ILE A 119 -20.05 18.04 -5.78
CA ILE A 119 -19.82 16.92 -6.68
C ILE A 119 -20.41 15.67 -6.03
N PRO A 120 -21.27 14.90 -6.73
CA PRO A 120 -21.83 13.67 -6.19
C PRO A 120 -20.69 12.70 -5.87
N GLY A 121 -20.53 12.40 -4.57
CA GLY A 121 -19.55 11.46 -4.07
C GLY A 121 -19.80 10.03 -4.55
N ILE A 122 -18.87 9.13 -4.24
CA ILE A 122 -19.04 7.70 -4.45
C ILE A 122 -19.96 7.12 -3.37
N LYS A 123 -20.73 6.09 -3.72
CA LYS A 123 -21.57 5.39 -2.75
C LYS A 123 -20.66 4.70 -1.71
N PRO A 124 -21.04 4.65 -0.43
CA PRO A 124 -20.25 3.95 0.59
C PRO A 124 -19.95 2.49 0.24
N GLN A 125 -20.86 1.82 -0.48
CA GLN A 125 -20.69 0.44 -0.96
C GLN A 125 -19.57 0.31 -1.99
N ASP A 126 -19.54 1.20 -3.00
CA ASP A 126 -18.49 1.24 -4.02
C ASP A 126 -17.14 1.54 -3.37
N ALA A 127 -17.12 2.47 -2.41
CA ALA A 127 -15.93 2.81 -1.64
C ALA A 127 -15.41 1.63 -0.82
N LEU A 128 -16.31 0.90 -0.17
CA LEU A 128 -15.97 -0.29 0.62
C LEU A 128 -15.38 -1.39 -0.25
N LEU A 129 -15.97 -1.64 -1.42
CA LEU A 129 -15.45 -2.63 -2.36
C LEU A 129 -14.07 -2.23 -2.88
N LEU A 130 -13.85 -0.95 -3.13
CA LEU A 130 -12.57 -0.42 -3.59
C LEU A 130 -11.49 -0.52 -2.50
N GLU A 131 -11.78 -0.08 -1.27
CA GLU A 131 -10.87 -0.19 -0.12
C GLU A 131 -10.49 -1.66 0.14
N PHE A 132 -11.48 -2.55 0.12
CA PHE A 132 -11.27 -3.98 0.25
C PHE A 132 -10.33 -4.50 -0.85
N SER A 133 -10.64 -4.22 -2.12
CA SER A 133 -9.91 -4.77 -3.26
C SER A 133 -8.48 -4.25 -3.33
N CYS A 134 -8.28 -2.95 -3.15
CA CYS A 134 -6.96 -2.33 -3.15
C CYS A 134 -6.14 -2.79 -1.94
N THR A 135 -6.73 -2.90 -0.75
CA THR A 135 -6.03 -3.45 0.43
C THR A 135 -5.66 -4.90 0.19
N PHE A 136 -6.58 -5.73 -0.31
CA PHE A 136 -6.31 -7.13 -0.62
C PHE A 136 -5.15 -7.28 -1.60
N LEU A 137 -5.09 -6.44 -2.65
CA LEU A 137 -3.97 -6.41 -3.60
C LEU A 137 -2.63 -6.12 -2.90
N VAL A 138 -2.58 -5.12 -2.02
CA VAL A 138 -1.36 -4.79 -1.25
C VAL A 138 -0.94 -5.95 -0.36
N LEU A 139 -1.88 -6.58 0.34
CA LEU A 139 -1.60 -7.73 1.20
C LEU A 139 -1.11 -8.93 0.37
N PHE A 140 -1.77 -9.20 -0.76
CA PHE A 140 -1.47 -10.34 -1.61
C PHE A 140 -0.12 -10.19 -2.33
N LEU A 141 0.20 -9.04 -2.89
CA LEU A 141 1.46 -8.82 -3.61
C LEU A 141 2.61 -8.47 -2.65
N GLY A 142 2.38 -7.52 -1.73
CA GLY A 142 3.40 -7.01 -0.84
C GLY A 142 3.71 -7.97 0.31
N LEU A 143 2.68 -8.35 1.08
CA LEU A 143 2.91 -9.10 2.32
C LEU A 143 3.09 -10.60 2.14
N THR A 144 2.63 -11.19 1.04
CA THR A 144 2.94 -12.61 0.75
C THR A 144 4.44 -12.82 0.65
N LEU A 145 5.15 -11.90 -0.01
CA LEU A 145 6.61 -11.96 -0.04
C LEU A 145 7.22 -11.67 1.34
N ALA A 146 6.72 -10.63 2.03
CA ALA A 146 7.26 -10.21 3.34
C ALA A 146 7.08 -11.27 4.45
N PHE A 147 6.05 -12.12 4.35
CA PHE A 147 5.82 -13.21 5.31
C PHE A 147 6.48 -14.54 4.90
N ASP A 148 7.00 -14.65 3.68
CA ASP A 148 7.79 -15.81 3.26
C ASP A 148 9.24 -15.66 3.73
N LYS A 149 9.56 -16.34 4.84
CA LYS A 149 10.90 -16.29 5.47
C LYS A 149 12.01 -16.72 4.54
N LYS A 150 11.76 -17.70 3.66
CA LYS A 150 12.77 -18.24 2.74
C LYS A 150 13.09 -17.20 1.67
N ARG A 151 12.06 -16.70 0.99
CA ARG A 151 12.22 -15.66 -0.05
C ARG A 151 12.77 -14.35 0.52
N CYS A 152 12.36 -13.95 1.72
CA CYS A 152 12.93 -12.78 2.39
C CYS A 152 14.44 -12.90 2.62
N LYS A 153 14.91 -14.10 2.99
CA LYS A 153 16.34 -14.34 3.22
C LYS A 153 17.14 -14.34 1.91
N GLU A 154 16.56 -14.88 0.84
CA GLU A 154 17.19 -14.94 -0.50
C GLU A 154 17.23 -13.56 -1.18
N LEU A 155 16.15 -12.78 -1.11
CA LEU A 155 16.04 -11.49 -1.79
C LEU A 155 16.58 -10.30 -0.98
N GLY A 156 16.69 -10.46 0.33
CA GLY A 156 17.12 -9.42 1.25
C GLY A 156 16.08 -8.34 1.54
N LEU A 157 16.38 -7.52 2.55
CA LEU A 157 15.49 -6.45 3.04
C LEU A 157 15.10 -5.41 1.97
N PRO A 158 16.01 -4.90 1.11
CA PRO A 158 15.65 -3.86 0.14
C PRO A 158 14.60 -4.34 -0.86
N MET A 159 14.71 -5.58 -1.34
CA MET A 159 13.76 -6.12 -2.30
C MET A 159 12.37 -6.32 -1.68
N VAL A 160 12.30 -6.79 -0.43
CA VAL A 160 11.03 -6.89 0.30
C VAL A 160 10.37 -5.51 0.45
N CYS A 161 11.14 -4.50 0.87
CA CYS A 161 10.64 -3.13 1.00
C CYS A 161 10.18 -2.56 -0.34
N LEU A 162 10.90 -2.85 -1.43
CA LEU A 162 10.56 -2.44 -2.79
C LEU A 162 9.22 -3.04 -3.22
N VAL A 163 9.02 -4.35 -3.02
CA VAL A 163 7.78 -5.03 -3.43
C VAL A 163 6.58 -4.52 -2.63
N VAL A 164 6.74 -4.32 -1.32
CA VAL A 164 5.66 -3.74 -0.49
C VAL A 164 5.33 -2.31 -0.95
N ALA A 165 6.33 -1.44 -1.14
CA ALA A 165 6.11 -0.08 -1.63
C ALA A 165 5.48 -0.05 -3.03
N ALA A 166 5.95 -0.92 -3.94
CA ALA A 166 5.41 -1.04 -5.30
C ALA A 166 3.96 -1.52 -5.30
N SER A 167 3.61 -2.49 -4.44
CA SER A 167 2.23 -2.96 -4.30
C SER A 167 1.30 -1.85 -3.81
N LEU A 168 1.76 -1.01 -2.87
CA LEU A 168 0.98 0.12 -2.36
C LEU A 168 0.81 1.21 -3.41
N ALA A 169 1.88 1.56 -4.13
CA ALA A 169 1.82 2.50 -5.24
C ALA A 169 0.90 2.02 -6.38
N LEU A 170 0.95 0.72 -6.70
CA LEU A 170 0.05 0.10 -7.66
C LEU A 170 -1.40 0.16 -7.21
N ALA A 171 -1.68 -0.14 -5.93
CA ALA A 171 -3.03 -0.05 -5.38
C ALA A 171 -3.59 1.37 -5.43
N VAL A 172 -2.75 2.38 -5.14
CA VAL A 172 -3.11 3.79 -5.28
C VAL A 172 -3.39 4.15 -6.74
N PHE A 173 -2.54 3.71 -7.67
CA PHE A 173 -2.73 3.95 -9.11
C PHE A 173 -4.03 3.31 -9.62
N VAL A 174 -4.29 2.05 -9.27
CA VAL A 174 -5.53 1.35 -9.62
C VAL A 174 -6.73 2.08 -9.01
N SER A 175 -6.63 2.52 -7.75
CA SER A 175 -7.74 3.21 -7.11
C SER A 175 -8.12 4.51 -7.80
N ILE A 176 -7.14 5.32 -8.21
CA ILE A 176 -7.38 6.59 -8.88
C ILE A 176 -7.92 6.36 -10.31
N THR A 177 -7.36 5.38 -11.03
CA THR A 177 -7.78 5.09 -12.41
C THR A 177 -9.17 4.46 -12.49
N VAL A 178 -9.51 3.53 -11.60
CA VAL A 178 -10.82 2.84 -11.60
C VAL A 178 -11.93 3.79 -11.17
N THR A 179 -11.69 4.65 -10.17
CA THR A 179 -12.73 5.57 -9.73
C THR A 179 -12.92 6.72 -10.71
N GLY A 180 -11.84 7.30 -11.23
CA GLY A 180 -11.87 8.34 -12.29
C GLY A 180 -12.81 9.52 -12.01
N ARG A 181 -13.30 9.65 -10.76
CA ARG A 181 -14.39 10.55 -10.38
C ARG A 181 -13.80 11.78 -9.71
N PRO A 182 -14.12 12.99 -10.18
CA PRO A 182 -13.68 14.21 -9.52
C PRO A 182 -14.19 14.22 -8.08
N GLY A 183 -13.32 14.54 -7.12
CA GLY A 183 -13.67 14.63 -5.70
C GLY A 183 -13.45 13.36 -4.86
N TYR A 184 -13.06 12.22 -5.46
CA TYR A 184 -12.58 11.06 -4.69
C TYR A 184 -11.05 10.97 -4.76
N ALA A 185 -10.39 11.04 -3.61
CA ALA A 185 -8.92 11.07 -3.51
C ALA A 185 -8.22 9.73 -3.79
N GLY A 186 -8.99 8.67 -4.01
CA GLY A 186 -8.50 7.30 -4.05
C GLY A 186 -8.61 6.60 -2.69
N ALA A 187 -8.27 5.32 -2.67
CA ALA A 187 -8.34 4.46 -1.50
C ALA A 187 -7.37 4.94 -0.42
N GLY A 188 -7.86 4.96 0.82
CA GLY A 188 -7.13 5.32 2.01
C GLY A 188 -6.05 4.30 2.36
N LEU A 189 -6.34 2.99 2.22
CA LEU A 189 -5.44 1.86 2.49
C LEU A 189 -4.84 1.79 3.91
N SER A 190 -5.12 2.79 4.74
CA SER A 190 -4.62 2.95 6.11
C SER A 190 -5.69 3.69 6.94
N PRO A 191 -6.33 3.02 7.91
CA PRO A 191 -7.30 3.64 8.79
C PRO A 191 -6.70 4.80 9.59
N ALA A 192 -5.45 4.67 10.05
CA ALA A 192 -4.75 5.75 10.75
C ALA A 192 -4.56 6.98 9.84
N ARG A 193 -4.21 6.78 8.56
CA ARG A 193 -4.11 7.87 7.58
C ARG A 193 -5.42 8.63 7.44
N CYS A 194 -6.54 7.92 7.39
CA CYS A 194 -7.85 8.54 7.28
C CYS A 194 -8.30 9.21 8.58
N LEU A 195 -7.95 8.64 9.74
CA LEU A 195 -8.37 9.11 11.06
C LEU A 195 -7.78 10.48 11.42
N GLY A 196 -6.50 10.71 11.15
CA GLY A 196 -5.79 11.96 11.47
C GLY A 196 -6.51 13.22 10.98
N PRO A 197 -6.74 13.39 9.67
CA PRO A 197 -7.43 14.57 9.13
C PRO A 197 -8.91 14.61 9.53
N ALA A 198 -9.57 13.45 9.68
CA ALA A 198 -10.96 13.41 10.14
C ALA A 198 -11.13 13.99 11.55
N LEU A 199 -10.21 13.71 12.47
CA LEU A 199 -10.24 14.30 13.82
C LEU A 199 -9.89 15.80 13.85
N LEU A 200 -9.04 16.26 12.93
CA LEU A 200 -8.53 17.65 12.94
C LEU A 200 -9.38 18.65 12.14
N LEU A 201 -10.05 18.19 11.09
CA LEU A 201 -10.91 19.01 10.23
C LEU A 201 -12.40 18.74 10.47
N GLY A 202 -12.75 17.53 10.91
CA GLY A 202 -14.14 17.15 11.16
C GLY A 202 -15.00 17.17 9.89
N GLY A 203 -16.31 17.32 10.09
CA GLY A 203 -17.27 17.54 9.01
C GLY A 203 -17.37 16.36 8.03
N PRO A 204 -17.33 16.61 6.69
CA PRO A 204 -17.57 15.59 5.67
C PRO A 204 -16.61 14.40 5.70
N LEU A 205 -15.42 14.53 6.29
CA LEU A 205 -14.45 13.44 6.46
C LEU A 205 -14.95 12.32 7.39
N TRP A 206 -15.93 12.61 8.25
CA TRP A 206 -16.60 11.60 9.06
C TRP A 206 -17.68 10.83 8.29
N ASN A 207 -18.16 11.37 7.17
CA ASN A 207 -19.21 10.72 6.39
C ASN A 207 -18.68 9.45 5.73
N GLY A 208 -19.16 8.30 6.22
CA GLY A 208 -18.69 6.99 5.78
C GLY A 208 -17.26 6.65 6.18
N HIS A 209 -16.72 7.30 7.22
CA HIS A 209 -15.38 7.01 7.72
C HIS A 209 -15.15 5.54 8.09
N TRP A 210 -16.21 4.86 8.56
CA TRP A 210 -16.20 3.44 8.89
C TRP A 210 -15.74 2.55 7.73
N VAL A 211 -15.91 2.99 6.48
CA VAL A 211 -15.50 2.25 5.27
C VAL A 211 -13.98 2.02 5.25
N PHE A 212 -13.21 3.03 5.65
CA PHE A 212 -11.74 2.98 5.69
C PHE A 212 -11.19 2.08 6.80
N TRP A 213 -12.05 1.66 7.72
CA TRP A 213 -11.74 0.63 8.71
C TRP A 213 -12.25 -0.72 8.19
N LEU A 214 -13.56 -0.84 7.98
CA LEU A 214 -14.17 -2.14 7.68
C LEU A 214 -13.60 -2.79 6.42
N GLY A 215 -13.44 -2.04 5.32
CA GLY A 215 -12.93 -2.59 4.06
C GLY A 215 -11.55 -3.23 4.21
N PRO A 216 -10.55 -2.48 4.71
CA PRO A 216 -9.21 -3.02 4.92
C PRO A 216 -9.13 -4.16 5.96
N PHE A 217 -9.92 -4.11 7.04
CA PHE A 217 -9.97 -5.21 8.03
C PHE A 217 -10.57 -6.50 7.43
N LEU A 218 -11.62 -6.39 6.62
CA LEU A 218 -12.18 -7.53 5.89
C LEU A 218 -11.16 -8.12 4.91
N ALA A 219 -10.40 -7.28 4.21
CA ALA A 219 -9.33 -7.71 3.32
C ALA A 219 -8.25 -8.52 4.07
N CYS A 220 -7.88 -8.12 5.30
CA CYS A 220 -6.97 -8.90 6.14
C CYS A 220 -7.49 -10.29 6.47
N ILE A 221 -8.77 -10.40 6.85
CA ILE A 221 -9.37 -11.70 7.21
C ILE A 221 -9.36 -12.63 6.01
N ILE A 222 -9.82 -12.15 4.85
CA ILE A 222 -9.84 -12.94 3.61
C ILE A 222 -8.42 -13.31 3.16
N TYR A 223 -7.50 -12.34 3.15
CA TYR A 223 -6.10 -12.61 2.83
C TYR A 223 -5.49 -13.66 3.76
N TYR A 224 -5.74 -13.57 5.06
CA TYR A 224 -5.30 -14.56 6.03
C TYR A 224 -5.85 -15.95 5.68
N SER A 225 -7.15 -16.06 5.45
CA SER A 225 -7.81 -17.32 5.03
C SER A 225 -7.25 -17.88 3.71
N VAL A 226 -6.97 -17.04 2.72
CA VAL A 226 -6.33 -17.50 1.47
C VAL A 226 -4.91 -17.99 1.77
N SER A 227 -4.15 -17.23 2.54
CA SER A 227 -2.73 -17.50 2.80
C SER A 227 -2.45 -18.77 3.63
N ILE A 228 -3.42 -19.23 4.44
CA ILE A 228 -3.32 -20.50 5.15
C ILE A 228 -3.64 -21.71 4.26
N ASN A 229 -4.43 -21.49 3.20
CA ASN A 229 -4.84 -22.51 2.23
C ASN A 229 -3.91 -22.61 1.03
N LEU A 230 -2.99 -21.65 0.85
CA LEU A 230 -1.98 -21.75 -0.19
C LEU A 230 -1.06 -22.95 0.10
N PRO A 231 -0.75 -23.78 -0.92
CA PRO A 231 0.14 -24.92 -0.74
C PRO A 231 1.50 -24.41 -0.26
N LYS A 232 1.81 -24.70 1.00
CA LYS A 232 3.17 -24.62 1.51
C LYS A 232 3.90 -25.77 0.83
N LYS A 233 4.48 -25.53 -0.34
CA LYS A 233 5.41 -26.50 -0.89
C LYS A 233 6.51 -26.63 0.14
N ASP A 234 6.59 -27.78 0.82
CA ASP A 234 7.80 -28.20 1.52
C ASP A 234 8.91 -28.05 0.48
N LEU A 235 9.72 -27.02 0.66
CA LEU A 235 10.95 -26.82 -0.10
C LEU A 235 12.08 -27.59 0.60
N ASP A 236 11.75 -28.78 1.09
CA ASP A 236 12.70 -29.80 1.49
C ASP A 236 12.90 -30.70 0.26
N GLY A 237 13.96 -30.40 -0.48
CA GLY A 237 14.57 -31.33 -1.43
C GLY A 237 14.03 -31.31 -2.86
N VAL A 238 14.99 -31.09 -3.78
CA VAL A 238 15.01 -31.53 -5.19
C VAL A 238 14.34 -30.60 -6.22
N ASP A 239 15.20 -29.82 -6.86
CA ASP A 239 15.25 -29.51 -8.30
C ASP A 239 13.94 -29.09 -9.00
N GLY A 240 13.57 -27.81 -8.82
CA GLY A 240 12.50 -27.17 -9.60
C GLY A 240 12.92 -25.84 -10.26
N GLU A 241 14.19 -25.47 -10.19
CA GLU A 241 14.69 -24.17 -10.66
C GLU A 241 14.91 -24.10 -12.19
N TYR A 242 14.75 -25.22 -12.90
CA TYR A 242 15.00 -25.30 -14.34
C TYR A 242 13.78 -25.13 -15.25
N ASP A 243 12.55 -25.11 -14.72
CA ASP A 243 11.35 -25.18 -15.59
C ASP A 243 10.86 -23.79 -16.06
N VAL A 244 10.91 -22.78 -15.20
CA VAL A 244 10.38 -21.44 -15.53
C VAL A 244 11.33 -20.67 -16.46
N LEU A 245 12.64 -20.85 -16.28
CA LEU A 245 13.66 -20.28 -17.17
C LEU A 245 13.66 -20.95 -18.55
N LYS A 246 13.38 -22.25 -18.63
CA LYS A 246 13.19 -22.93 -19.93
C LYS A 246 11.93 -22.49 -20.66
N LEU A 247 10.85 -22.20 -19.94
CA LEU A 247 9.63 -21.62 -20.53
C LEU A 247 9.83 -20.18 -21.01
N ALA A 248 10.61 -19.37 -20.29
CA ALA A 248 10.93 -18.00 -20.70
C ALA A 248 11.93 -17.94 -21.87
N LEU A 249 12.89 -18.86 -21.94
CA LEU A 249 13.90 -18.92 -23.00
C LEU A 249 13.47 -19.75 -24.22
N GLY A 250 12.45 -20.60 -24.10
CA GLY A 250 11.97 -21.47 -25.16
C GLY A 250 11.11 -20.80 -26.25
N SER A 251 10.80 -19.50 -26.12
CA SER A 251 9.96 -18.77 -27.09
C SER A 251 10.71 -17.79 -28.00
N CYS A 252 12.05 -17.80 -27.99
CA CYS A 252 12.86 -16.98 -28.90
C CYS A 252 13.49 -17.85 -30.01
N GLY A 253 12.69 -18.14 -31.04
CA GLY A 253 13.13 -18.25 -32.44
C GLY A 253 14.09 -19.37 -32.84
N THR A 254 13.53 -20.44 -33.42
CA THR A 254 14.14 -21.17 -34.53
C THR A 254 14.44 -20.22 -35.71
N ILE A 255 15.69 -20.17 -36.16
CA ILE A 255 16.03 -19.89 -37.57
C ILE A 255 16.89 -21.06 -38.08
N SER A 256 16.37 -21.65 -39.15
CA SER A 256 16.84 -22.79 -39.93
C SER A 256 18.07 -22.46 -40.78
N ASN A 257 18.99 -23.41 -40.96
CA ASN A 257 19.15 -24.11 -42.25
C ASN A 257 20.31 -25.12 -42.26
N ASN A 258 19.96 -26.32 -42.74
CA ASN A 258 20.80 -27.44 -43.09
C ASN A 258 21.85 -27.11 -44.15
N VAL A 259 23.06 -27.65 -44.01
CA VAL A 259 23.80 -28.28 -45.12
C VAL A 259 24.47 -29.56 -44.60
N VAL A 260 23.98 -30.69 -45.11
CA VAL A 260 24.61 -32.01 -45.10
C VAL A 260 25.75 -32.01 -46.12
N ILE A 261 26.86 -32.73 -45.87
CA ILE A 261 27.56 -33.63 -46.82
C ILE A 261 28.85 -34.22 -46.20
N ASN A 262 28.76 -35.55 -46.00
CA ASN A 262 29.70 -36.65 -46.27
C ASN A 262 31.03 -36.85 -45.50
N ASP A 263 31.07 -37.99 -44.80
CA ASP A 263 32.02 -39.13 -44.86
C ASP A 263 33.53 -38.90 -45.11
N LEU A 264 34.30 -39.22 -44.05
CA LEU A 264 35.49 -40.13 -43.94
C LEU A 264 36.72 -39.96 -44.87
N PRO A 265 37.91 -40.47 -44.47
CA PRO A 265 38.27 -41.21 -43.25
C PRO A 265 39.05 -40.41 -42.20
#